data_AF-A0A496BAM9-F1
#
_entry.id   AF-A0A496BAM9-F1
#
_cell.length_a   1.000
_cell.length_b   1.000
_cell.length_c   1.000
_cell.angle_alpha   90.00
_cell.angle_beta   90.00
_cell.angle_gamma   90.00
#
_symmetry.space_group_name_H-M   'P 1'
#
loop_
_entity.id
_entity.type
_entity.pdbx_description
1 polymer ?
#
loop_
_entity_poly.entity_id
_entity_poly.type
_entity_poly.pdbx_seq_one_letter_code
_entity_poly.pdbx_strand_id
1 'polypeptide(L)'
;MNRSDFTFLVLFIGSIVLFLVVPLESSAQDRALTIFSGRVVDEAGNPIEGITIGLVSVFDGNGAWFPVYEDQQGSPIDPPTFQTETDSEGHFIITDAIAGPVLLTLLPSSEVDVQLLKAQIEGLFFYASGTWKRGIVFAVAQGDDIGNVEITVQYPHIRGKVQRANETPIADERIKFRLRTVSLNSESSQSSSFHTDAEGYFRYYVDSGIAEPTFYMLSVTYAGQTVEANPIILKSGDPTHDMIFTFDSPSATPFPTQRKNFFSASASASIGGSSALDVWVIRPENWHAYKMIKRQRWKSAQAQAAAEGGYLVAINDASEQNWLQAVFGGQPSWIGLNDIAKEGQWQWDNGEPLTYTNWHVQEPHDTGSGDEDYVIMGPTGKWEDVNPRSRRWGFIEMAIIEKEEPPVEK
;
A
#
# COMPACT_ATOMS: atom_id res chain seq x y z
N MET A 1 -28.47 -62.80 -12.57
CA MET A 1 -28.02 -64.02 -11.87
C MET A 1 -26.55 -63.83 -11.53
N ASN A 2 -26.26 -63.36 -10.31
CA ASN A 2 -24.91 -63.29 -9.77
C ASN A 2 -24.36 -64.71 -9.64
N ARG A 3 -23.20 -64.99 -10.24
CA ARG A 3 -22.36 -66.10 -9.81
C ARG A 3 -21.45 -65.56 -8.72
N SER A 4 -21.71 -65.96 -7.48
CA SER A 4 -20.80 -65.80 -6.36
C SER A 4 -19.77 -66.91 -6.42
N ASP A 5 -18.52 -66.58 -6.72
CA ASP A 5 -17.40 -67.50 -6.59
C ASP A 5 -17.03 -67.60 -5.09
N PHE A 6 -17.24 -68.78 -4.51
CA PHE A 6 -16.84 -69.10 -3.14
C PHE A 6 -15.54 -69.90 -3.16
N THR A 7 -14.51 -69.41 -2.49
CA THR A 7 -13.26 -70.15 -2.27
C THR A 7 -13.34 -70.88 -0.93
N PHE A 8 -13.32 -72.22 -0.95
CA PHE A 8 -13.30 -73.04 0.25
C PHE A 8 -11.87 -73.41 0.63
N LEU A 9 -11.45 -73.07 1.85
CA LEU A 9 -10.23 -73.61 2.45
C LEU A 9 -10.61 -74.81 3.32
N VAL A 10 -10.16 -76.01 2.95
CA VAL A 10 -10.40 -77.25 3.72
C VAL A 10 -9.14 -77.60 4.50
N LEU A 11 -9.21 -77.53 5.83
CA LEU A 11 -8.17 -78.04 6.73
C LEU A 11 -8.63 -79.36 7.34
N PHE A 12 -7.83 -80.43 7.19
CA PHE A 12 -8.08 -81.72 7.81
C PHE A 12 -7.36 -81.82 9.14
N ILE A 13 -8.12 -81.80 10.24
CA ILE A 13 -7.67 -82.28 11.55
C ILE A 13 -8.78 -83.19 12.07
N GLY A 14 -8.50 -84.49 12.22
CA GLY A 14 -9.30 -85.50 12.94
C GLY A 14 -10.84 -85.39 12.86
N SER A 15 -11.45 -86.19 11.98
CA SER A 15 -12.87 -86.60 11.94
C SER A 15 -13.99 -85.55 12.05
N ILE A 16 -13.71 -84.24 12.03
CA ILE A 16 -14.74 -83.19 12.00
C ILE A 16 -14.38 -82.17 10.92
N VAL A 17 -15.23 -82.03 9.90
CA VAL A 17 -15.10 -81.00 8.86
C VAL A 17 -15.80 -79.73 9.36
N LEU A 18 -15.03 -78.69 9.68
CA LEU A 18 -15.53 -77.37 10.03
C LEU A 18 -15.49 -76.45 8.81
N PHE A 19 -16.64 -76.03 8.32
CA PHE A 19 -16.72 -75.02 7.25
C PHE A 19 -16.64 -73.62 7.88
N LEU A 20 -15.51 -72.95 7.68
CA LEU A 20 -15.32 -71.57 8.10
C LEU A 20 -15.70 -70.65 6.93
N VAL A 21 -16.90 -70.07 6.99
CA VAL A 21 -17.34 -69.05 6.04
C VAL A 21 -16.73 -67.72 6.50
N VAL A 22 -15.67 -67.28 5.82
CA VAL A 22 -15.12 -65.94 6.01
C VAL A 22 -15.89 -65.00 5.08
N PRO A 23 -16.55 -63.93 5.59
CA PRO A 23 -17.11 -62.91 4.73
C PRO A 23 -15.96 -62.20 4.00
N LEU A 24 -16.06 -62.10 2.67
CA LEU A 24 -15.29 -61.12 1.92
C LEU A 24 -15.82 -59.73 2.32
N GLU A 25 -15.18 -59.10 3.30
CA GLU A 25 -15.29 -57.65 3.47
C GLU A 25 -14.79 -57.03 2.16
N SER A 26 -15.72 -56.50 1.36
CA SER A 26 -15.34 -55.58 0.30
C SER A 26 -14.72 -54.37 0.97
N SER A 27 -13.41 -54.23 0.85
CA SER A 27 -12.70 -53.02 1.25
C SER A 27 -13.13 -51.87 0.33
N ALA A 28 -14.32 -51.33 0.55
CA ALA A 28 -14.50 -49.89 0.44
C ALA A 28 -13.69 -49.33 1.60
N GLN A 29 -12.40 -49.11 1.35
CA GLN A 29 -11.54 -48.36 2.24
C GLN A 29 -12.20 -46.98 2.32
N ASP A 30 -12.86 -46.68 3.43
CA ASP A 30 -13.29 -45.33 3.78
C ASP A 30 -12.03 -44.46 3.65
N ARG A 31 -11.85 -43.84 2.48
CA ARG A 31 -10.77 -42.88 2.28
C ARG A 31 -11.17 -41.71 3.17
N ALA A 32 -10.44 -41.54 4.27
CA ALA A 32 -10.57 -40.36 5.09
C ALA A 32 -10.45 -39.13 4.18
N LEU A 33 -11.52 -38.36 4.09
CA LEU A 33 -11.56 -37.16 3.27
C LEU A 33 -10.64 -36.13 3.90
N THR A 34 -9.75 -35.58 3.09
CA THR A 34 -8.99 -34.40 3.48
C THR A 34 -9.91 -33.18 3.44
N ILE A 35 -10.01 -32.44 4.54
CA ILE A 35 -10.82 -31.22 4.65
C ILE A 35 -9.88 -30.03 4.86
N PHE A 36 -10.09 -28.98 4.09
CA PHE A 36 -9.41 -27.70 4.24
C PHE A 36 -10.44 -26.60 4.35
N SER A 37 -10.56 -25.98 5.52
CA SER A 37 -11.61 -25.00 5.81
C SER A 37 -11.11 -23.80 6.59
N GLY A 38 -11.77 -22.67 6.38
CA GLY A 38 -11.32 -21.41 6.95
C GLY A 38 -12.15 -20.23 6.52
N ARG A 39 -11.56 -19.03 6.66
CA ARG A 39 -12.12 -17.77 6.19
C ARG A 39 -11.09 -16.91 5.47
N VAL A 40 -11.58 -16.06 4.59
CA VAL A 40 -10.81 -15.01 3.92
C VAL A 40 -11.19 -13.66 4.50
N VAL A 41 -10.17 -12.89 4.88
CA VAL A 41 -10.33 -11.55 5.47
C VAL A 41 -9.39 -10.54 4.82
N ASP A 42 -9.75 -9.26 4.91
CA ASP A 42 -8.85 -8.15 4.60
C ASP A 42 -7.82 -7.91 5.72
N GLU A 43 -6.93 -6.92 5.55
CA GLU A 43 -5.92 -6.57 6.55
C GLU A 43 -6.49 -6.06 7.89
N ALA A 44 -7.74 -5.58 7.88
CA ALA A 44 -8.46 -5.14 9.08
C ALA A 44 -9.26 -6.29 9.74
N GLY A 45 -9.27 -7.48 9.14
CA GLY A 45 -9.99 -8.65 9.63
C GLY A 45 -11.45 -8.71 9.19
N ASN A 46 -11.89 -7.87 8.24
CA ASN A 46 -13.25 -7.93 7.70
C ASN A 46 -13.36 -9.11 6.72
N PRO A 47 -14.47 -9.86 6.73
CA PRO A 47 -14.66 -11.00 5.82
C PRO A 47 -14.79 -10.56 4.37
N ILE A 48 -14.33 -11.39 3.44
CA ILE A 48 -14.47 -11.14 2.00
C ILE A 48 -15.24 -12.25 1.29
N GLU A 49 -16.37 -11.87 0.71
CA GLU A 49 -17.28 -12.71 -0.07
C GLU A 49 -16.85 -12.82 -1.54
N GLY A 50 -17.22 -13.94 -2.18
CA GLY A 50 -17.15 -14.08 -3.64
C GLY A 50 -15.75 -14.33 -4.21
N ILE A 51 -14.77 -14.68 -3.37
CA ILE A 51 -13.43 -15.04 -3.82
C ILE A 51 -13.35 -16.55 -4.00
N THR A 52 -12.89 -17.01 -5.17
CA THR A 52 -12.59 -18.44 -5.36
C THR A 52 -11.20 -18.76 -4.79
N ILE A 53 -11.17 -19.61 -3.77
CA ILE A 53 -9.96 -20.18 -3.18
C ILE A 53 -9.64 -21.50 -3.89
N GLY A 54 -8.39 -21.67 -4.31
CA GLY A 54 -7.91 -22.86 -4.99
C GLY A 54 -6.74 -23.53 -4.27
N LEU A 55 -6.77 -24.86 -4.19
CA LEU A 55 -5.63 -25.73 -3.91
C LEU A 55 -5.22 -26.46 -5.18
N VAL A 56 -4.04 -26.13 -5.69
CA VAL A 56 -3.49 -26.69 -6.94
C VAL A 56 -2.32 -27.61 -6.59
N SER A 57 -2.33 -28.86 -7.08
CA SER A 57 -1.22 -29.79 -6.84
C SER A 57 0.09 -29.32 -7.51
N VAL A 58 1.22 -29.37 -6.79
CA VAL A 58 2.57 -29.04 -7.31
C VAL A 58 3.55 -30.22 -7.13
N PHE A 59 4.73 -30.18 -7.76
CA PHE A 59 5.64 -31.35 -7.78
C PHE A 59 6.83 -31.26 -6.81
N ASP A 60 7.44 -30.08 -6.64
CA ASP A 60 8.74 -29.96 -5.96
C ASP A 60 8.71 -29.07 -4.71
N GLY A 61 7.53 -28.61 -4.28
CA GLY A 61 7.38 -27.73 -3.12
C GLY A 61 8.03 -26.35 -3.26
N ASN A 62 8.66 -26.04 -4.41
CA ASN A 62 9.39 -24.79 -4.64
C ASN A 62 8.54 -23.72 -5.36
N GLY A 63 7.26 -23.98 -5.61
CA GLY A 63 6.32 -23.01 -6.20
C GLY A 63 6.67 -22.52 -7.62
N ALA A 64 7.68 -23.10 -8.27
CA ALA A 64 8.25 -22.59 -9.51
C ALA A 64 7.68 -23.26 -10.78
N TRP A 65 7.06 -24.44 -10.66
CA TRP A 65 6.60 -25.23 -11.81
C TRP A 65 5.19 -25.80 -11.57
N PHE A 66 4.21 -25.35 -12.35
CA PHE A 66 2.98 -26.11 -12.55
C PHE A 66 3.37 -27.38 -13.32
N PRO A 67 3.01 -28.59 -12.86
CA PRO A 67 3.24 -29.77 -13.67
C PRO A 67 2.45 -29.60 -14.96
N VAL A 68 3.10 -29.78 -16.12
CA VAL A 68 2.38 -30.14 -17.33
C VAL A 68 1.98 -31.58 -17.11
N TYR A 69 0.77 -31.80 -16.61
CA TYR A 69 0.23 -33.15 -16.62
C TYR A 69 0.00 -33.50 -18.10
N GLU A 70 0.35 -34.71 -18.51
CA GLU A 70 0.07 -35.17 -19.87
C GLU A 70 -0.97 -36.29 -19.81
N ASP A 71 -1.97 -36.23 -20.69
CA ASP A 71 -2.87 -37.36 -20.88
C ASP A 71 -2.09 -38.58 -21.45
N GLN A 72 -2.75 -39.72 -21.62
CA GLN A 72 -2.10 -40.92 -22.17
C GLN A 72 -1.62 -40.75 -23.62
N GLN A 73 -1.86 -39.59 -24.25
CA GLN A 73 -1.45 -39.22 -25.60
C GLN A 73 -0.37 -38.13 -25.62
N GLY A 74 0.12 -37.66 -24.45
CA GLY A 74 1.14 -36.61 -24.36
C GLY A 74 0.59 -35.19 -24.46
N SER A 75 -0.73 -34.99 -24.35
CA SER A 75 -1.35 -33.66 -24.40
C SER A 75 -1.34 -33.02 -23.01
N PRO A 76 -0.94 -31.75 -22.88
CA PRO A 76 -1.07 -31.00 -21.63
C PRO A 76 -2.50 -31.03 -21.09
N ILE A 77 -2.65 -31.41 -19.82
CA ILE A 77 -3.85 -31.31 -19.02
C ILE A 77 -3.56 -30.43 -17.80
N ASP A 78 -4.55 -29.66 -17.37
CA ASP A 78 -4.42 -28.76 -16.24
C ASP A 78 -4.19 -29.55 -14.94
N PRO A 79 -3.41 -28.99 -13.99
CA PRO A 79 -3.21 -29.61 -12.69
C PRO A 79 -4.55 -29.83 -11.98
N PRO A 80 -4.72 -30.95 -11.27
CA PRO A 80 -5.87 -31.13 -10.38
C PRO A 80 -5.99 -29.92 -9.45
N THR A 81 -7.13 -29.26 -9.54
CA THR A 81 -7.43 -28.02 -8.83
C THR A 81 -8.71 -28.20 -8.06
N PHE A 82 -8.64 -28.02 -6.75
CA PHE A 82 -9.79 -28.05 -5.85
C PHE A 82 -10.10 -26.62 -5.47
N GLN A 83 -11.35 -26.20 -5.67
CA GLN A 83 -11.71 -24.81 -5.47
C GLN A 83 -13.10 -24.67 -4.89
N THR A 84 -13.30 -23.54 -4.21
CA THR A 84 -14.58 -23.17 -3.63
C THR A 84 -14.65 -21.65 -3.53
N GLU A 85 -15.85 -21.09 -3.53
CA GLU A 85 -16.07 -19.65 -3.40
C GLU A 85 -16.39 -19.31 -1.95
N THR A 86 -15.92 -18.15 -1.48
CA THR A 86 -16.22 -17.68 -0.13
C THR A 86 -17.66 -17.21 -0.01
N ASP A 87 -18.29 -17.54 1.12
CA ASP A 87 -19.62 -17.02 1.46
C ASP A 87 -19.58 -15.57 1.98
N SER A 88 -20.73 -15.03 2.37
CA SER A 88 -20.87 -13.66 2.89
C SER A 88 -20.10 -13.38 4.19
N GLU A 89 -19.72 -14.41 4.93
CA GLU A 89 -18.87 -14.32 6.12
C GLU A 89 -17.39 -14.65 5.80
N GLY A 90 -17.07 -14.78 4.50
CA GLY A 90 -15.74 -15.09 3.99
C GLY A 90 -15.35 -16.55 4.19
N HIS A 91 -16.25 -17.43 4.63
CA HIS A 91 -15.92 -18.82 4.91
C HIS A 91 -15.79 -19.63 3.63
N PHE A 92 -14.90 -20.63 3.67
CA PHE A 92 -14.69 -21.58 2.60
C PHE A 92 -14.46 -22.98 3.14
N ILE A 93 -14.85 -23.99 2.35
CA ILE A 93 -14.58 -25.41 2.64
C ILE A 93 -14.21 -26.11 1.33
N ILE A 94 -13.04 -26.75 1.32
CA ILE A 94 -12.57 -27.63 0.27
C ILE A 94 -12.52 -29.05 0.82
N THR A 95 -13.22 -29.98 0.18
CA THR A 95 -13.24 -31.40 0.54
C THR A 95 -12.49 -32.24 -0.50
N ASP A 96 -11.93 -33.35 -0.07
CA ASP A 96 -11.20 -34.31 -0.92
C ASP A 96 -9.94 -33.72 -1.57
N ALA A 97 -9.27 -32.80 -0.87
CA ALA A 97 -8.02 -32.22 -1.34
C ALA A 97 -6.91 -33.30 -1.46
N ILE A 98 -6.13 -33.23 -2.54
CA ILE A 98 -5.05 -34.19 -2.81
C ILE A 98 -3.97 -34.09 -1.72
N ALA A 99 -3.57 -35.26 -1.21
CA ALA A 99 -2.41 -35.38 -0.34
C ALA A 99 -1.11 -35.15 -1.14
N GLY A 100 -0.22 -34.33 -0.59
CA GLY A 100 1.02 -33.90 -1.22
C GLY A 100 1.24 -32.40 -1.12
N PRO A 101 2.27 -31.87 -1.80
CA PRO A 101 2.50 -30.44 -1.85
C PRO A 101 1.45 -29.75 -2.73
N VAL A 102 0.83 -28.72 -2.18
CA VAL A 102 -0.23 -27.93 -2.80
C VAL A 102 0.13 -26.44 -2.79
N LEU A 103 -0.34 -25.73 -3.80
CA LEU A 103 -0.33 -24.28 -3.88
C LEU A 103 -1.72 -23.77 -3.51
N LEU A 104 -1.81 -23.04 -2.39
CA LEU A 104 -2.95 -22.20 -2.08
C LEU A 104 -2.88 -20.92 -2.90
N THR A 105 -3.91 -20.66 -3.69
CA THR A 105 -4.00 -19.51 -4.59
C THR A 105 -5.44 -18.99 -4.71
N LEU A 106 -5.58 -17.85 -5.37
CA LEU A 106 -6.88 -17.22 -5.65
C LEU A 106 -7.17 -17.37 -7.14
N LEU A 107 -8.41 -17.71 -7.49
CA LEU A 107 -8.83 -18.01 -8.86
C LEU A 107 -10.00 -17.12 -9.34
N PRO A 108 -10.11 -16.88 -10.65
CA PRO A 108 -9.07 -17.11 -11.66
C PRO A 108 -7.94 -16.09 -11.50
N SER A 109 -6.68 -16.52 -11.57
CA SER A 109 -5.51 -15.69 -11.23
C SER A 109 -5.38 -14.37 -12.01
N SER A 110 -6.06 -14.25 -13.15
CA SER A 110 -6.10 -13.05 -13.99
C SER A 110 -7.14 -12.01 -13.57
N GLU A 111 -8.16 -12.40 -12.81
CA GLU A 111 -9.34 -11.56 -12.53
C GLU A 111 -9.62 -11.38 -11.04
N VAL A 112 -8.81 -11.96 -10.15
CA VAL A 112 -9.02 -11.78 -8.70
C VAL A 112 -8.78 -10.31 -8.32
N ASP A 113 -9.77 -9.70 -7.67
CA ASP A 113 -9.70 -8.32 -7.20
C ASP A 113 -8.90 -8.15 -5.89
N VAL A 114 -8.15 -9.17 -5.45
CA VAL A 114 -7.34 -9.11 -4.23
C VAL A 114 -6.04 -9.90 -4.41
N GLN A 115 -5.00 -9.51 -3.66
CA GLN A 115 -3.72 -10.20 -3.56
C GLN A 115 -3.67 -11.04 -2.28
N LEU A 116 -3.26 -12.31 -2.40
CA LEU A 116 -2.93 -13.14 -1.24
C LEU A 116 -1.68 -12.61 -0.52
N LEU A 117 -1.79 -12.29 0.77
CA LEU A 117 -0.66 -11.85 1.58
C LEU A 117 -0.09 -12.97 2.45
N LYS A 118 -0.95 -13.56 3.29
CA LYS A 118 -0.58 -14.59 4.25
C LYS A 118 -1.73 -15.54 4.53
N ALA A 119 -1.40 -16.72 5.03
CA ALA A 119 -2.35 -17.66 5.57
C ALA A 119 -1.87 -18.11 6.97
N GLN A 120 -2.76 -18.10 7.94
CA GLN A 120 -2.54 -18.73 9.23
C GLN A 120 -3.13 -20.14 9.20
N ILE A 121 -2.28 -21.15 9.33
CA ILE A 121 -2.67 -22.56 9.30
C ILE A 121 -2.10 -23.21 10.57
N GLU A 122 -2.98 -23.78 11.41
CA GLU A 122 -2.60 -24.42 12.69
C GLU A 122 -1.72 -23.54 13.61
N GLY A 123 -1.94 -22.22 13.60
CA GLY A 123 -1.17 -21.28 14.41
C GLY A 123 0.17 -20.83 13.80
N LEU A 124 0.54 -21.34 12.63
CA LEU A 124 1.72 -20.91 11.88
C LEU A 124 1.33 -19.91 10.80
N PHE A 125 2.16 -18.88 10.60
CA PHE A 125 1.99 -17.90 9.54
C PHE A 125 2.83 -18.28 8.32
N PHE A 126 2.15 -18.42 7.19
CA PHE A 126 2.74 -18.61 5.88
C PHE A 126 2.54 -17.34 5.07
N TYR A 127 3.55 -16.93 4.31
CA TYR A 127 3.52 -15.70 3.51
C TYR A 127 3.65 -16.04 2.03
N ALA A 128 2.88 -15.37 1.19
CA ALA A 128 3.04 -15.50 -0.25
C ALA A 128 4.44 -15.04 -0.66
N SER A 129 5.16 -15.85 -1.43
CA SER A 129 6.57 -15.60 -1.78
C SER A 129 6.83 -15.78 -3.29
N GLY A 130 7.94 -15.22 -3.76
CA GLY A 130 8.37 -15.31 -5.17
C GLY A 130 7.84 -14.20 -6.08
N THR A 131 8.32 -14.21 -7.34
CA THR A 131 7.87 -13.29 -8.39
C THR A 131 6.37 -13.46 -8.60
N TRP A 132 5.61 -12.35 -8.54
CA TRP A 132 4.14 -12.30 -8.68
C TRP A 132 3.31 -12.78 -7.47
N LYS A 133 3.92 -13.13 -6.33
CA LYS A 133 3.21 -13.61 -5.11
C LYS A 133 2.10 -14.63 -5.42
N ARG A 134 2.45 -15.64 -6.22
CA ARG A 134 1.50 -16.56 -6.89
C ARG A 134 0.66 -17.44 -5.96
N GLY A 135 1.01 -17.50 -4.69
CA GLY A 135 0.31 -18.32 -3.70
C GLY A 135 1.21 -18.68 -2.53
N ILE A 136 0.72 -19.58 -1.69
CA ILE A 136 1.44 -20.17 -0.56
C ILE A 136 1.56 -21.67 -0.79
N VAL A 137 2.78 -22.21 -0.71
CA VAL A 137 3.02 -23.64 -0.89
C VAL A 137 3.20 -24.31 0.46
N PHE A 138 2.48 -25.41 0.68
CA PHE A 138 2.60 -26.28 1.85
C PHE A 138 2.22 -27.71 1.47
N ALA A 139 2.41 -28.67 2.37
CA ALA A 139 2.05 -30.06 2.15
C ALA A 139 0.84 -30.45 3.02
N VAL A 140 -0.04 -31.28 2.45
CA VAL A 140 -1.22 -31.83 3.11
C VAL A 140 -1.11 -33.35 3.14
N ALA A 141 -1.39 -33.99 4.27
CA ALA A 141 -1.44 -35.45 4.37
C ALA A 141 -2.86 -35.99 4.13
N GLN A 142 -2.95 -37.26 3.76
CA GLN A 142 -4.23 -37.89 3.45
C GLN A 142 -5.09 -38.01 4.72
N GLY A 143 -6.32 -37.49 4.64
CA GLY A 143 -7.27 -37.54 5.75
C GLY A 143 -7.05 -36.45 6.81
N ASP A 144 -6.20 -35.45 6.51
CA ASP A 144 -6.06 -34.27 7.37
C ASP A 144 -7.36 -33.46 7.42
N ASP A 145 -7.68 -32.95 8.60
CA ASP A 145 -8.76 -31.96 8.82
C ASP A 145 -8.13 -30.63 9.23
N ILE A 146 -7.73 -29.84 8.22
CA ILE A 146 -7.09 -28.54 8.39
C ILE A 146 -8.19 -27.48 8.46
N GLY A 147 -8.68 -27.25 9.68
CA GLY A 147 -9.68 -26.22 9.97
C GLY A 147 -9.11 -24.92 10.52
N ASN A 148 -9.97 -23.90 10.63
CA ASN A 148 -9.65 -22.58 11.18
C ASN A 148 -8.52 -21.86 10.43
N VAL A 149 -8.38 -22.10 9.13
CA VAL A 149 -7.44 -21.36 8.31
C VAL A 149 -7.92 -19.92 8.19
N GLU A 150 -7.04 -18.95 8.44
CA GLU A 150 -7.33 -17.55 8.17
C GLU A 150 -6.43 -17.04 7.04
N ILE A 151 -7.04 -16.72 5.90
CA ILE A 151 -6.36 -16.18 4.74
C ILE A 151 -6.53 -14.66 4.79
N THR A 152 -5.41 -13.94 4.84
CA THR A 152 -5.42 -12.47 4.71
C THR A 152 -5.09 -12.10 3.27
N VAL A 153 -5.98 -11.33 2.66
CA VAL A 153 -5.80 -10.76 1.32
C VAL A 153 -5.81 -9.24 1.38
N GLN A 154 -5.40 -8.62 0.28
CA GLN A 154 -5.30 -7.17 0.16
C GLN A 154 -5.95 -6.72 -1.15
N TYR A 155 -6.87 -5.76 -1.08
CA TYR A 155 -7.50 -5.15 -2.25
C TYR A 155 -6.45 -4.54 -3.20
N PRO A 156 -6.75 -4.41 -4.52
CA PRO A 156 -5.75 -4.02 -5.48
C PRO A 156 -5.41 -2.54 -5.27
N HIS A 157 -4.13 -2.27 -5.26
CA HIS A 157 -3.60 -0.92 -5.29
C HIS A 157 -3.60 -0.40 -6.74
N ILE A 158 -4.67 0.30 -7.14
CA ILE A 158 -4.93 0.98 -8.43
C ILE A 158 -5.66 0.14 -9.48
N ARG A 159 -6.84 0.64 -9.87
CA ARG A 159 -7.62 0.19 -11.01
C ARG A 159 -7.77 1.35 -12.00
N GLY A 160 -7.36 1.14 -13.25
CA GLY A 160 -7.42 2.17 -14.28
C GLY A 160 -8.43 1.84 -15.36
N LYS A 161 -9.36 2.75 -15.66
CA LYS A 161 -10.24 2.70 -16.83
C LYS A 161 -9.62 3.48 -17.97
N VAL A 162 -9.51 2.86 -19.13
CA VAL A 162 -9.03 3.50 -20.37
C VAL A 162 -10.22 3.70 -21.30
N GLN A 163 -10.52 4.95 -21.61
CA GLN A 163 -11.68 5.28 -22.44
C GLN A 163 -11.36 6.42 -23.40
N ARG A 164 -12.18 6.57 -24.43
CA ARG A 164 -12.16 7.71 -25.34
C ARG A 164 -12.87 8.92 -24.72
N ALA A 165 -12.68 10.11 -25.29
CA ALA A 165 -13.37 11.34 -24.87
C ALA A 165 -14.90 11.25 -24.86
N ASN A 166 -15.49 10.33 -25.64
CA ASN A 166 -16.93 10.04 -25.63
C ASN A 166 -17.31 8.90 -24.66
N GLU A 167 -16.46 8.62 -23.68
CA GLU A 167 -16.62 7.58 -22.64
C GLU A 167 -16.68 6.13 -23.17
N THR A 168 -16.42 5.93 -24.47
CA THR A 168 -16.36 4.58 -25.04
C THR A 168 -15.10 3.86 -24.51
N PRO A 169 -15.23 2.66 -23.91
CA PRO A 169 -14.10 1.88 -23.47
C PRO A 169 -13.08 1.61 -24.58
N ILE A 170 -11.80 1.67 -24.25
CA ILE A 170 -10.73 1.09 -25.07
C ILE A 170 -10.57 -0.34 -24.57
N ALA A 171 -11.38 -1.25 -25.09
CA ALA A 171 -11.54 -2.62 -24.64
C ALA A 171 -10.63 -3.61 -25.38
N ASP A 172 -10.15 -4.65 -24.71
CA ASP A 172 -9.31 -5.73 -25.26
C ASP A 172 -8.03 -5.24 -25.97
N GLU A 173 -7.56 -4.05 -25.59
CA GLU A 173 -6.49 -3.35 -26.29
C GLU A 173 -5.22 -3.32 -25.47
N ARG A 174 -4.08 -3.40 -26.15
CA ARG A 174 -2.78 -3.35 -25.49
C ARG A 174 -2.41 -1.92 -25.13
N ILE A 175 -2.18 -1.69 -23.84
CA ILE A 175 -1.70 -0.42 -23.31
C ILE A 175 -0.31 -0.57 -22.70
N LYS A 176 0.45 0.52 -22.65
CA LYS A 176 1.67 0.61 -21.85
C LYS A 176 1.39 1.47 -20.63
N PHE A 177 1.52 0.88 -19.46
CA PHE A 177 1.39 1.57 -18.19
C PHE A 177 2.78 1.93 -17.67
N ARG A 178 2.89 3.09 -17.04
CA ARG A 178 4.08 3.52 -16.33
C ARG A 178 3.70 4.01 -14.95
N LEU A 179 4.36 3.44 -13.95
CA LEU A 179 4.32 3.91 -12.58
C LEU A 179 5.66 4.56 -12.26
N ARG A 180 5.61 5.78 -11.73
CA ARG A 180 6.75 6.42 -11.10
C ARG A 180 6.42 6.64 -9.63
N THR A 181 7.30 6.17 -8.76
CA THR A 181 7.16 6.32 -7.31
C THR A 181 8.21 7.31 -6.84
N VAL A 182 7.80 8.29 -6.06
CA VAL A 182 8.69 9.26 -5.42
C VAL A 182 8.41 9.25 -3.92
N SER A 183 9.41 8.87 -3.14
CA SER A 183 9.41 8.89 -1.67
C SER A 183 10.54 9.81 -1.17
N LEU A 184 10.64 10.01 0.14
CA LEU A 184 11.72 10.81 0.74
C LEU A 184 13.11 10.27 0.39
N ASN A 185 13.26 8.94 0.34
CA ASN A 185 14.56 8.28 0.26
C ASN A 185 14.80 7.58 -1.09
N SER A 186 13.77 7.48 -1.93
CA SER A 186 13.88 6.72 -3.18
C SER A 186 12.97 7.25 -4.28
N GLU A 187 13.47 7.16 -5.51
CA GLU A 187 12.67 7.28 -6.71
C GLU A 187 12.79 5.98 -7.50
N SER A 188 11.66 5.47 -7.99
CA SER A 188 11.65 4.34 -8.90
C SER A 188 10.71 4.60 -10.08
N SER A 189 10.99 3.97 -11.21
CA SER A 189 10.07 3.97 -12.33
C SER A 189 9.98 2.57 -12.91
N GLN A 190 8.76 2.08 -13.04
CA GLN A 190 8.43 0.80 -13.62
C GLN A 190 7.51 1.01 -14.81
N SER A 191 7.60 0.12 -15.79
CA SER A 191 6.68 0.12 -16.92
C SER A 191 6.27 -1.30 -17.24
N SER A 192 4.97 -1.47 -17.47
CA SER A 192 4.33 -2.75 -17.74
C SER A 192 3.43 -2.61 -18.96
N SER A 193 3.15 -3.73 -19.63
CA SER A 193 2.11 -3.80 -20.66
C SER A 193 0.91 -4.54 -20.09
N PHE A 194 -0.28 -4.00 -20.32
CA PHE A 194 -1.54 -4.62 -19.94
C PHE A 194 -2.45 -4.73 -21.17
N HIS A 195 -3.39 -5.67 -21.12
CA HIS A 195 -4.59 -5.62 -21.95
C HIS A 195 -5.73 -5.14 -21.07
N THR A 196 -6.57 -4.27 -21.61
CA THR A 196 -7.81 -3.88 -20.96
C THR A 196 -8.88 -4.97 -21.11
N ASP A 197 -9.81 -5.05 -20.17
CA ASP A 197 -11.00 -5.92 -20.28
C ASP A 197 -12.07 -5.32 -21.22
N ALA A 198 -13.21 -6.01 -21.34
CA ALA A 198 -14.33 -5.59 -22.20
C ALA A 198 -14.90 -4.22 -21.83
N GLU A 199 -14.74 -3.80 -20.57
CA GLU A 199 -15.18 -2.50 -20.04
C GLU A 199 -14.04 -1.45 -20.05
N GLY A 200 -12.86 -1.81 -20.54
CA GLY A 200 -11.71 -0.92 -20.69
C GLY A 200 -10.85 -0.79 -19.44
N TYR A 201 -10.99 -1.65 -18.44
CA TYR A 201 -10.20 -1.60 -17.22
C TYR A 201 -8.91 -2.41 -17.31
N PHE A 202 -7.89 -1.95 -16.59
CA PHE A 202 -6.71 -2.73 -16.23
C PHE A 202 -6.47 -2.59 -14.73
N ARG A 203 -5.72 -3.55 -14.18
CA ARG A 203 -5.35 -3.59 -12.76
C ARG A 203 -3.83 -3.56 -12.64
N TYR A 204 -3.32 -2.74 -11.73
CA TYR A 204 -1.93 -2.76 -11.33
C TYR A 204 -1.86 -3.16 -9.86
N TYR A 205 -0.89 -3.98 -9.48
CA TYR A 205 -0.66 -4.35 -8.09
C TYR A 205 0.61 -3.63 -7.61
N VAL A 206 0.45 -2.67 -6.71
CA VAL A 206 1.60 -2.05 -6.04
C VAL A 206 2.17 -3.06 -5.06
N ASP A 207 3.45 -3.40 -5.24
CA ASP A 207 4.14 -4.34 -4.37
C ASP A 207 4.21 -3.78 -2.93
N SER A 208 4.10 -4.67 -1.95
CA SER A 208 3.75 -4.41 -0.52
C SER A 208 4.84 -3.68 0.30
N GLY A 209 5.54 -2.72 -0.30
CA GLY A 209 6.51 -1.83 0.34
C GLY A 209 5.96 -0.42 0.60
N ILE A 210 4.66 -0.25 0.81
CA ILE A 210 4.02 1.04 1.12
C ILE A 210 4.29 1.41 2.60
N ALA A 211 5.56 1.40 3.00
CA ALA A 211 5.99 1.72 4.37
C ALA A 211 6.26 3.22 4.56
N GLU A 212 6.43 3.98 3.47
CA GLU A 212 6.67 5.43 3.49
C GLU A 212 5.69 6.18 2.60
N PRO A 213 5.30 7.42 2.94
CA PRO A 213 4.48 8.26 2.07
C PRO A 213 5.17 8.40 0.71
N THR A 214 4.55 7.79 -0.29
CA THR A 214 5.07 7.69 -1.65
C THR A 214 4.07 8.33 -2.59
N PHE A 215 4.51 9.30 -3.37
CA PHE A 215 3.74 9.84 -4.49
C PHE A 215 3.81 8.86 -5.64
N TYR A 216 2.65 8.45 -6.12
CA TYR A 216 2.50 7.63 -7.31
C TYR A 216 2.07 8.53 -8.46
N MET A 217 2.90 8.61 -9.50
CA MET A 217 2.59 9.28 -10.75
C MET A 217 2.35 8.22 -11.81
N LEU A 218 1.16 8.23 -12.40
CA LEU A 218 0.68 7.18 -13.30
C LEU A 218 0.51 7.73 -14.70
N SER A 219 0.94 6.98 -15.70
CA SER A 219 0.61 7.28 -17.09
C SER A 219 0.30 6.05 -17.90
N VAL A 220 -0.62 6.21 -18.85
CA VAL A 220 -0.99 5.20 -19.82
C VAL A 220 -0.62 5.74 -21.20
N THR A 221 0.08 4.92 -21.98
CA THR A 221 0.34 5.15 -23.39
C THR A 221 -0.49 4.19 -24.22
N TYR A 222 -1.30 4.74 -25.14
CA TYR A 222 -2.10 4.01 -26.11
C TYR A 222 -2.04 4.74 -27.46
N ALA A 223 -1.91 4.00 -28.56
CA ALA A 223 -1.86 4.54 -29.92
C ALA A 223 -0.86 5.71 -30.12
N GLY A 224 0.26 5.72 -29.39
CA GLY A 224 1.29 6.77 -29.47
C GLY A 224 0.97 8.05 -28.67
N GLN A 225 -0.21 8.15 -28.07
CA GLN A 225 -0.57 9.20 -27.11
C GLN A 225 -0.27 8.73 -25.69
N THR A 226 0.08 9.64 -24.79
CA THR A 226 0.27 9.36 -23.37
C THR A 226 -0.61 10.28 -22.55
N VAL A 227 -1.38 9.70 -21.64
CA VAL A 227 -2.23 10.41 -20.68
C VAL A 227 -1.67 10.17 -19.29
N GLU A 228 -1.42 11.25 -18.56
CA GLU A 228 -0.95 11.21 -17.18
C GLU A 228 -2.14 11.45 -16.24
N ALA A 229 -2.22 10.67 -15.16
CA ALA A 229 -3.19 10.91 -14.10
C ALA A 229 -2.62 11.85 -13.05
N ASN A 230 -3.51 12.48 -12.27
CA ASN A 230 -3.10 13.25 -11.12
C ASN A 230 -2.32 12.35 -10.13
N PRO A 231 -1.25 12.87 -9.50
CA PRO A 231 -0.53 12.11 -8.48
C PRO A 231 -1.44 11.70 -7.33
N ILE A 232 -1.25 10.47 -6.85
CA ILE A 232 -1.98 9.95 -5.69
C ILE A 232 -1.00 9.51 -4.61
N ILE A 233 -1.47 9.47 -3.37
CA ILE A 233 -0.77 8.87 -2.24
C ILE A 233 -1.59 7.64 -1.86
N LEU A 234 -0.97 6.46 -1.93
CA LEU A 234 -1.59 5.22 -1.46
C LEU A 234 -1.17 4.99 -0.01
N LYS A 235 -2.13 4.66 0.86
CA LYS A 235 -1.88 4.20 2.23
C LYS A 235 -2.15 2.70 2.31
N SER A 236 -1.47 2.04 3.25
CA SER A 236 -1.81 0.65 3.62
C SER A 236 -3.27 0.59 4.06
N GLY A 237 -4.03 -0.33 3.46
CA GLY A 237 -5.46 -0.49 3.72
C GLY A 237 -6.39 0.48 2.98
N ASP A 238 -5.89 1.36 2.10
CA ASP A 238 -6.78 2.17 1.26
C ASP A 238 -7.57 1.26 0.31
N PRO A 239 -8.90 1.46 0.17
CA PRO A 239 -9.68 0.76 -0.85
C PRO A 239 -9.18 1.15 -2.25
N THR A 240 -9.46 0.28 -3.22
CA THR A 240 -9.11 0.43 -4.64
C THR A 240 -9.17 1.88 -5.11
N HIS A 241 -8.07 2.38 -5.66
CA HIS A 241 -8.03 3.70 -6.29
C HIS A 241 -8.45 3.59 -7.76
N ASP A 242 -9.66 4.05 -8.08
CA ASP A 242 -10.16 4.11 -9.44
C ASP A 242 -9.63 5.36 -10.17
N MET A 243 -9.07 5.15 -11.35
CA MET A 243 -8.52 6.21 -12.20
C MET A 243 -9.11 6.12 -13.60
N ILE A 244 -9.36 7.26 -14.25
CA ILE A 244 -9.86 7.30 -15.62
C ILE A 244 -8.82 7.98 -16.52
N PHE A 245 -8.37 7.27 -17.55
CA PHE A 245 -7.48 7.76 -18.60
C PHE A 245 -8.30 7.99 -19.87
N THR A 246 -8.50 9.26 -20.20
CA THR A 246 -9.30 9.66 -21.37
C THR A 246 -8.40 10.01 -22.54
N PHE A 247 -8.56 9.28 -23.65
CA PHE A 247 -7.83 9.51 -24.89
C PHE A 247 -8.70 10.25 -25.91
N ASP A 248 -8.11 11.26 -26.55
CA ASP A 248 -8.73 11.91 -27.70
C ASP A 248 -8.74 10.94 -28.88
N SER A 249 -9.83 10.92 -29.65
CA SER A 249 -9.93 10.04 -30.82
C SER A 249 -8.75 10.27 -31.79
N PRO A 250 -8.27 9.23 -32.49
CA PRO A 250 -7.11 9.35 -33.38
C PRO A 250 -7.51 10.21 -34.58
N SER A 251 -7.24 11.51 -34.49
CA SER A 251 -7.15 12.34 -35.69
C SER A 251 -5.90 11.89 -36.43
N ALA A 252 -6.10 11.28 -37.59
CA ALA A 252 -5.06 10.85 -38.50
C ALA A 252 -4.31 12.06 -39.04
N THR A 253 -3.26 12.48 -38.35
CA THR A 253 -2.15 13.25 -38.92
C THR A 253 -0.87 12.90 -38.17
N PRO A 254 0.21 12.49 -38.86
CA PRO A 254 1.49 12.27 -38.22
C PRO A 254 2.06 13.65 -37.87
N PHE A 255 1.99 14.05 -36.60
CA PHE A 255 2.72 15.20 -36.11
C PHE A 255 4.16 14.80 -35.74
N PRO A 256 5.13 15.67 -36.04
CA PRO A 256 6.54 15.34 -35.98
C PRO A 256 6.98 15.05 -34.54
N THR A 257 7.96 14.16 -34.42
CA THR A 257 8.74 13.86 -33.22
C THR A 257 9.41 15.12 -32.67
N GLN A 258 8.66 15.95 -31.95
CA GLN A 258 9.26 16.83 -30.95
C GLN A 258 9.37 16.04 -29.65
N ARG A 259 10.59 15.61 -29.35
CA ARG A 259 11.03 15.38 -27.97
C ARG A 259 10.78 16.67 -27.19
N LYS A 260 9.57 16.85 -26.64
CA LYS A 260 9.34 17.83 -25.60
C LYS A 260 9.98 17.25 -24.34
N ASN A 261 11.15 17.82 -24.05
CA ASN A 261 11.90 17.84 -22.81
C ASN A 261 11.50 16.79 -21.79
N PHE A 262 12.46 15.88 -21.53
CA PHE A 262 12.53 15.14 -20.29
C PHE A 262 12.14 16.05 -19.12
N PHE A 263 11.08 15.70 -18.40
CA PHE A 263 10.95 16.15 -17.02
C PHE A 263 12.13 15.50 -16.28
N SER A 264 13.24 16.23 -16.20
CA SER A 264 14.10 16.14 -15.03
C SER A 264 13.26 16.68 -13.90
N ALA A 265 12.47 15.82 -13.27
CA ALA A 265 12.04 16.08 -11.91
C ALA A 265 13.29 15.90 -11.05
N SER A 266 14.17 16.89 -11.10
CA SER A 266 14.98 17.20 -9.94
C SER A 266 13.97 17.49 -8.84
N ALA A 267 14.09 16.84 -7.70
CA ALA A 267 13.26 17.14 -6.54
C ALA A 267 13.22 18.67 -6.40
N SER A 268 12.02 19.27 -6.53
CA SER A 268 11.86 20.68 -6.20
C SER A 268 12.20 20.91 -4.73
N ALA A 269 12.24 19.83 -3.93
CA ALA A 269 13.00 19.81 -2.70
C ALA A 269 13.73 18.52 -2.30
N SER A 270 15.02 18.66 -2.00
CA SER A 270 15.80 17.72 -1.19
C SER A 270 15.71 18.08 0.30
N ILE A 271 15.36 17.11 1.15
CA ILE A 271 15.65 17.21 2.59
C ILE A 271 17.14 16.97 2.75
N GLY A 272 17.86 18.09 2.87
CA GLY A 272 19.31 18.14 2.76
C GLY A 272 19.75 19.51 2.25
N GLY A 273 19.31 20.57 2.92
CA GLY A 273 19.78 21.93 2.70
C GLY A 273 19.30 22.58 1.40
N SER A 274 18.26 23.41 1.52
CA SER A 274 17.75 24.38 0.51
C SER A 274 16.71 23.86 -0.45
N SER A 275 15.45 23.69 -0.01
CA SER A 275 14.34 23.63 -0.99
C SER A 275 12.88 23.61 -0.51
N ALA A 276 12.54 23.77 0.77
CA ALA A 276 11.13 23.97 1.16
C ALA A 276 10.68 25.44 1.08
N LEU A 277 11.45 26.31 0.41
CA LEU A 277 11.15 27.73 0.27
C LEU A 277 9.97 27.93 -0.70
N ASP A 278 8.98 28.69 -0.26
CA ASP A 278 7.77 29.05 -0.99
C ASP A 278 6.87 27.87 -1.43
N VAL A 279 7.06 26.68 -0.85
CA VAL A 279 6.24 25.49 -1.09
C VAL A 279 5.44 25.13 0.18
N TRP A 280 4.14 24.89 0.02
CA TRP A 280 3.29 24.37 1.09
C TRP A 280 3.53 22.87 1.28
N VAL A 281 3.78 22.47 2.52
CA VAL A 281 4.00 21.10 2.96
C VAL A 281 2.93 20.76 3.99
N ILE A 282 2.09 19.76 3.69
CA ILE A 282 1.02 19.33 4.58
C ILE A 282 1.60 18.35 5.61
N ARG A 283 1.31 18.59 6.89
CA ARG A 283 1.57 17.63 7.96
C ARG A 283 0.31 16.77 8.16
N PRO A 284 0.36 15.47 7.85
CA PRO A 284 -0.84 14.62 7.85
C PRO A 284 -1.43 14.37 9.24
N GLU A 285 -0.66 14.57 10.31
CA GLU A 285 -1.10 14.33 11.69
C GLU A 285 -2.11 15.37 12.20
N ASN A 286 -2.03 16.62 11.73
CA ASN A 286 -2.93 17.70 12.12
C ASN A 286 -3.64 18.37 10.94
N TRP A 287 -3.33 17.97 9.70
CA TRP A 287 -3.88 18.56 8.47
C TRP A 287 -3.57 20.06 8.29
N HIS A 288 -2.53 20.55 8.95
CA HIS A 288 -2.04 21.91 8.74
C HIS A 288 -1.05 21.93 7.56
N ALA A 289 -1.05 23.02 6.81
CA ALA A 289 -0.07 23.29 5.77
C ALA A 289 0.98 24.27 6.28
N TYR A 290 2.26 23.98 6.03
CA TYR A 290 3.41 24.78 6.46
C TYR A 290 4.26 25.21 5.28
N LYS A 291 4.86 26.38 5.34
CA LYS A 291 5.72 26.90 4.28
C LYS A 291 6.84 27.74 4.85
N MET A 292 8.04 27.60 4.29
CA MET A 292 9.14 28.51 4.57
C MET A 292 9.10 29.70 3.63
N ILE A 293 9.24 30.92 4.13
CA ILE A 293 9.29 32.16 3.34
C ILE A 293 10.56 32.96 3.64
N LYS A 294 11.00 33.78 2.67
CA LYS A 294 12.14 34.68 2.85
C LYS A 294 11.67 36.07 3.32
N ARG A 295 11.78 36.37 4.61
CA ARG A 295 11.44 37.68 5.21
C ARG A 295 12.39 38.02 6.36
N GLN A 296 13.09 39.15 6.23
CA GLN A 296 14.11 39.57 7.22
C GLN A 296 13.53 40.13 8.53
N ARG A 297 12.26 40.56 8.53
CA ARG A 297 11.62 41.16 9.72
C ARG A 297 10.41 40.34 10.10
N TRP A 298 10.26 40.04 11.38
CA TRP A 298 9.12 39.31 11.94
C TRP A 298 7.78 39.91 11.49
N LYS A 299 7.57 41.22 11.67
CA LYS A 299 6.31 41.89 11.24
C LYS A 299 6.06 41.80 9.73
N SER A 300 7.11 41.76 8.92
CA SER A 300 6.97 41.56 7.47
C SER A 300 6.66 40.11 7.11
N ALA A 301 7.12 39.15 7.93
CA ALA A 301 6.77 37.74 7.81
C ALA A 301 5.31 37.50 8.23
N GLN A 302 4.88 38.07 9.36
CA GLN A 302 3.49 38.06 9.83
C GLN A 302 2.54 38.62 8.75
N ALA A 303 2.85 39.79 8.18
CA ALA A 303 2.03 40.39 7.13
C ALA A 303 1.96 39.51 5.86
N GLN A 304 3.03 38.80 5.52
CA GLN A 304 3.03 37.84 4.42
C GLN A 304 2.19 36.60 4.74
N ALA A 305 2.29 36.07 5.95
CA ALA A 305 1.50 34.93 6.40
C ALA A 305 -0.01 35.26 6.31
N ALA A 306 -0.41 36.43 6.83
CA ALA A 306 -1.78 36.91 6.75
C ALA A 306 -2.26 37.11 5.31
N ALA A 307 -1.39 37.60 4.42
CA ALA A 307 -1.70 37.74 2.99
C ALA A 307 -1.93 36.40 2.28
N GLU A 308 -1.38 35.31 2.82
CA GLU A 308 -1.59 33.94 2.35
C GLU A 308 -2.66 33.16 3.13
N GLY A 309 -3.42 33.86 3.98
CA GLY A 309 -4.52 33.28 4.75
C GLY A 309 -4.05 32.42 5.94
N GLY A 310 -2.84 32.66 6.44
CA GLY A 310 -2.24 31.92 7.54
C GLY A 310 -1.62 32.83 8.60
N TYR A 311 -0.78 32.22 9.43
CA TYR A 311 -0.10 32.84 10.56
C TYR A 311 1.38 32.45 10.55
N LEU A 312 2.21 33.16 11.32
CA LEU A 312 3.52 32.59 11.67
C LEU A 312 3.31 31.35 12.54
N VAL A 313 4.11 30.31 12.30
CA VAL A 313 3.88 28.97 12.86
C VAL A 313 3.79 28.97 14.39
N ALA A 314 2.74 28.34 14.91
CA ALA A 314 2.64 27.89 16.29
C ALA A 314 3.13 26.45 16.41
N ILE A 315 3.77 26.13 17.54
CA ILE A 315 4.34 24.80 17.80
C ILE A 315 3.75 24.27 19.09
N ASN A 316 2.84 23.31 18.96
CA ASN A 316 1.94 22.86 20.01
C ASN A 316 2.42 21.57 20.69
N ASP A 317 3.27 20.77 20.03
CA ASP A 317 3.81 19.56 20.63
C ASP A 317 5.22 19.19 20.12
N ALA A 318 5.83 18.21 20.78
CA ALA A 318 7.16 17.72 20.44
C ALA A 318 7.22 17.00 19.08
N SER A 319 6.12 16.40 18.62
CA SER A 319 6.05 15.72 17.32
C SER A 319 6.08 16.74 16.18
N GLU A 320 5.31 17.82 16.30
CA GLU A 320 5.30 18.96 15.39
C GLU A 320 6.67 19.64 15.35
N GLN A 321 7.29 19.88 16.52
CA GLN A 321 8.64 20.44 16.59
C GLN A 321 9.67 19.59 15.85
N ASN A 322 9.67 18.28 16.07
CA ASN A 322 10.61 17.36 15.44
C ASN A 322 10.41 17.33 13.91
N TRP A 323 9.15 17.35 13.47
CA TRP A 323 8.80 17.40 12.06
C TRP A 323 9.25 18.72 11.41
N LEU A 324 8.96 19.87 12.03
CA LEU A 324 9.41 21.18 11.57
C LEU A 324 10.94 21.25 11.47
N GLN A 325 11.65 20.68 12.44
CA GLN A 325 13.11 20.62 12.40
C GLN A 325 13.62 19.73 11.26
N ALA A 326 12.95 18.62 10.96
CA ALA A 326 13.33 17.73 9.86
C ALA A 326 13.07 18.37 8.48
N VAL A 327 11.97 19.12 8.34
CA VAL A 327 11.54 19.69 7.06
C VAL A 327 12.16 21.06 6.78
N PHE A 328 12.23 21.91 7.80
CA PHE A 328 12.57 23.34 7.71
C PHE A 328 13.82 23.73 8.51
N GLY A 329 14.48 22.77 9.17
CA GLY A 329 15.68 23.03 9.96
C GLY A 329 16.90 23.49 9.13
N GLY A 330 17.97 23.84 9.84
CA GLY A 330 19.26 24.21 9.24
C GLY A 330 19.46 25.71 9.01
N GLN A 331 18.41 26.54 9.04
CA GLN A 331 18.53 28.01 9.08
C GLN A 331 17.69 28.63 10.19
N PRO A 332 18.17 29.72 10.83
CA PRO A 332 17.36 30.49 11.78
C PRO A 332 16.12 31.05 11.08
N SER A 333 14.94 30.74 11.63
CA SER A 333 13.66 31.13 11.03
C SER A 333 12.75 31.75 12.07
N TRP A 334 12.09 32.86 11.74
CA TRP A 334 11.03 33.44 12.56
C TRP A 334 9.88 32.44 12.75
N ILE A 335 9.38 32.35 13.99
CA ILE A 335 8.16 31.61 14.35
C ILE A 335 7.13 32.56 14.96
N GLY A 336 5.92 32.09 15.21
CA GLY A 336 4.82 32.94 15.69
C GLY A 336 4.93 33.38 17.15
N LEU A 337 5.87 32.83 17.93
CA LEU A 337 6.01 33.15 19.34
C LEU A 337 6.58 34.55 19.52
N ASN A 338 5.91 35.35 20.35
CA ASN A 338 6.27 36.74 20.62
C ASN A 338 5.74 37.18 21.99
N ASP A 339 6.30 38.23 22.56
CA ASP A 339 5.82 38.87 23.80
C ASP A 339 5.67 40.39 23.65
N ILE A 340 5.45 40.85 22.41
CA ILE A 340 5.22 42.26 22.00
C ILE A 340 4.19 42.98 22.90
N ALA A 341 3.17 42.26 23.37
CA ALA A 341 2.12 42.82 24.20
C ALA A 341 2.59 43.14 25.63
N LYS A 342 3.48 42.30 26.17
CA LYS A 342 4.04 42.43 27.52
C LYS A 342 5.23 41.50 27.68
N GLU A 343 6.40 42.10 27.95
CA GLU A 343 7.65 41.41 28.25
C GLU A 343 7.46 40.22 29.21
N GLY A 344 8.00 39.07 28.83
CA GLY A 344 7.93 37.82 29.57
C GLY A 344 6.56 37.13 29.51
N GLN A 345 5.60 37.63 28.73
CA GLN A 345 4.31 36.99 28.45
C GLN A 345 4.23 36.55 26.99
N TRP A 346 4.75 35.36 26.72
CA TRP A 346 4.78 34.76 25.40
C TRP A 346 3.38 34.35 24.91
N GLN A 347 3.08 34.70 23.67
CA GLN A 347 1.86 34.35 22.95
C GLN A 347 2.16 33.99 21.49
N TRP A 348 1.35 33.11 20.91
CA TRP A 348 1.42 32.80 19.49
C TRP A 348 0.70 33.87 18.66
N ASP A 349 1.18 34.07 17.43
CA ASP A 349 0.60 34.99 16.44
C ASP A 349 -0.86 34.64 16.08
N ASN A 350 -1.17 33.34 16.04
CA ASN A 350 -2.51 32.81 15.79
C ASN A 350 -3.44 32.90 17.02
N GLY A 351 -2.92 33.29 18.19
CA GLY A 351 -3.68 33.41 19.44
C GLY A 351 -3.87 32.11 20.22
N GLU A 352 -3.25 31.01 19.80
CA GLU A 352 -3.29 29.74 20.52
C GLU A 352 -2.58 29.83 21.89
N PRO A 353 -2.99 29.02 22.88
CA PRO A 353 -2.32 28.97 24.17
C PRO A 353 -0.93 28.33 24.04
N LEU A 354 0.08 28.92 24.69
CA LEU A 354 1.41 28.33 24.78
C LEU A 354 1.40 27.11 25.72
N THR A 355 1.30 25.91 25.14
CA THR A 355 1.25 24.64 25.89
C THR A 355 2.54 23.82 25.82
N TYR A 356 3.40 24.13 24.85
CA TYR A 356 4.68 23.46 24.62
C TYR A 356 5.79 24.49 24.44
N THR A 357 7.00 24.17 24.92
CA THR A 357 8.17 25.03 24.76
C THR A 357 9.41 24.23 24.39
N ASN A 358 10.25 24.77 23.50
CA ASN A 358 11.52 24.15 23.10
C ASN A 358 12.72 25.12 23.15
N TRP A 359 12.78 25.94 24.19
CA TRP A 359 13.85 26.92 24.41
C TRP A 359 15.26 26.30 24.37
N HIS A 360 16.20 27.07 23.84
CA HIS A 360 17.63 26.76 23.96
C HIS A 360 18.08 26.88 25.42
N VAL A 361 19.23 26.28 25.76
CA VAL A 361 19.78 26.36 27.11
C VAL A 361 20.03 27.82 27.47
N GLN A 362 19.50 28.25 28.62
CA GLN A 362 19.53 29.63 29.15
C GLN A 362 18.61 30.63 28.43
N GLU A 363 17.69 30.16 27.59
CA GLU A 363 16.64 30.98 26.97
C GLU A 363 15.25 30.73 27.60
N PRO A 364 14.34 31.73 27.56
CA PRO A 364 14.55 33.09 27.06
C PRO A 364 15.45 33.91 28.00
N HIS A 365 16.43 34.61 27.45
CA HIS A 365 17.41 35.39 28.19
C HIS A 365 16.92 36.83 28.37
N ASP A 366 16.33 37.13 29.52
CA ASP A 366 16.00 38.52 29.90
C ASP A 366 17.30 39.33 30.09
N THR A 367 17.73 40.02 29.05
CA THR A 367 18.89 40.93 29.10
C THR A 367 18.61 42.21 29.89
N GLY A 368 17.41 42.37 30.48
CA GLY A 368 16.97 43.56 31.19
C GLY A 368 16.73 44.77 30.29
N SER A 369 16.74 44.59 28.97
CA SER A 369 16.50 45.64 27.98
C SER A 369 15.06 45.71 27.46
N GLY A 370 14.27 44.63 27.61
CA GLY A 370 12.84 44.57 27.25
C GLY A 370 12.55 44.87 25.78
N ASP A 371 13.50 44.58 24.90
CA ASP A 371 13.44 44.88 23.46
C ASP A 371 13.42 43.58 22.61
N GLU A 372 13.33 42.40 23.22
CA GLU A 372 13.53 41.08 22.58
C GLU A 372 12.20 40.40 22.21
N ASP A 373 11.31 41.12 21.53
CA ASP A 373 9.90 40.71 21.41
C ASP A 373 9.62 39.44 20.55
N TYR A 374 10.62 38.88 19.86
CA TYR A 374 10.41 37.94 18.75
C TYR A 374 11.32 36.72 18.84
N VAL A 375 10.74 35.56 18.53
CA VAL A 375 11.41 34.27 18.65
C VAL A 375 11.77 33.70 17.28
N ILE A 376 12.93 33.05 17.23
CA ILE A 376 13.32 32.17 16.12
C ILE A 376 13.36 30.71 16.55
N MET A 377 13.13 29.83 15.59
CA MET A 377 13.65 28.47 15.63
C MET A 377 15.06 28.48 15.05
N GLY A 378 16.06 28.19 15.89
CA GLY A 378 17.46 28.11 15.49
C GLY A 378 17.77 26.88 14.64
N PRO A 379 19.00 26.76 14.09
CA PRO A 379 19.38 25.65 13.20
C PRO A 379 19.23 24.25 13.81
N THR A 380 19.29 24.15 15.14
CA THR A 380 19.14 22.91 15.92
C THR A 380 17.69 22.63 16.34
N GLY A 381 16.74 23.48 15.96
CA GLY A 381 15.32 23.39 16.33
C GLY A 381 14.98 24.03 17.67
N LYS A 382 15.99 24.48 18.42
CA LYS A 382 15.81 25.17 19.70
C LYS A 382 15.38 26.61 19.50
N TRP A 383 14.55 27.12 20.42
CA TRP A 383 14.00 28.46 20.35
C TRP A 383 14.92 29.46 21.05
N GLU A 384 15.06 30.62 20.44
CA GLU A 384 15.84 31.74 20.97
C GLU A 384 14.99 33.02 20.76
N ASP A 385 14.83 33.83 21.79
CA ASP A 385 14.42 35.23 21.64
C ASP A 385 15.62 36.04 21.10
N VAL A 386 15.34 37.01 20.23
CA VAL A 386 16.43 37.68 19.49
C VAL A 386 16.42 39.18 19.74
N ASN A 387 17.55 39.68 20.25
CA ASN A 387 17.79 41.11 20.35
C ASN A 387 17.81 41.81 18.97
N PRO A 388 17.00 42.86 18.74
CA PRO A 388 17.07 43.69 17.54
C PRO A 388 18.42 44.38 17.33
N ARG A 389 19.21 44.56 18.40
CA ARG A 389 20.56 45.14 18.35
C ARG A 389 21.65 44.09 18.18
N SER A 390 21.32 42.80 18.21
CA SER A 390 22.30 41.75 17.97
C SER A 390 22.75 41.73 16.51
N ARG A 391 23.99 41.33 16.27
CA ARG A 391 24.46 41.03 14.90
C ARG A 391 23.63 39.93 14.24
N ARG A 392 23.06 39.02 15.03
CA ARG A 392 22.27 37.87 14.57
C ARG A 392 20.97 38.29 13.91
N TRP A 393 20.35 39.37 14.41
CA TRP A 393 19.12 39.93 13.86
C TRP A 393 19.19 40.16 12.34
N GLY A 394 20.32 40.70 11.85
CA GLY A 394 20.52 40.96 10.42
C GLY A 394 20.72 39.72 9.55
N PHE A 395 20.96 38.55 10.15
CA PHE A 395 21.19 37.29 9.44
C PHE A 395 19.94 36.39 9.40
N ILE A 396 18.86 36.78 10.08
CA ILE A 396 17.60 36.04 10.03
C ILE A 396 16.87 36.50 8.77
N GLU A 397 16.84 35.63 7.77
CA GLU A 397 16.20 35.93 6.48
C GLU A 397 14.94 35.11 6.24
N MET A 398 14.61 34.19 7.14
CA MET A 398 13.62 33.15 6.92
C MET A 398 12.51 33.22 7.97
N ALA A 399 11.32 32.73 7.62
CA ALA A 399 10.20 32.55 8.53
C ALA A 399 9.38 31.33 8.12
N ILE A 400 8.81 30.64 9.09
CA ILE A 400 7.90 29.51 8.84
C ILE A 400 6.48 30.01 9.09
N ILE A 401 5.61 29.81 8.10
CA ILE A 401 4.19 30.14 8.16
C ILE A 401 3.37 28.87 8.13
N GLU A 402 2.19 28.93 8.73
CA GLU A 402 1.20 27.85 8.73
C GLU A 402 -0.18 28.37 8.35
N LYS A 403 -1.06 27.47 7.91
CA LYS A 403 -2.49 27.70 7.80
C LYS A 403 -3.23 26.39 8.00
N GLU A 404 -4.46 26.47 8.48
CA GLU A 404 -5.39 25.35 8.43
C GLU A 404 -5.77 25.10 6.96
N GLU A 405 -5.70 23.84 6.51
CA GLU A 405 -6.45 23.41 5.33
C GLU A 405 -7.69 22.68 5.82
N PRO A 406 -8.91 23.10 5.41
CA PRO A 406 -10.10 22.32 5.73
C PRO A 406 -9.92 20.93 5.13
N PRO A 407 -10.28 19.84 5.85
CA PRO A 407 -10.33 18.54 5.24
C PRO A 407 -11.20 18.66 3.99
N VAL A 408 -10.67 18.27 2.83
CA VAL A 408 -11.43 18.24 1.58
C VAL A 408 -12.71 17.46 1.88
N GLU A 409 -13.85 18.16 1.88
CA GLU A 409 -15.15 17.50 2.06
C GLU A 409 -15.25 16.40 1.01
N LYS A 410 -15.42 15.18 1.50
CA LYS A 410 -15.44 13.94 0.71
C LYS A 410 -16.55 13.91 -0.32
#